data_AF-A0A540LXT7-F1
#
_entry.id   AF-A0A540LXT7-F1
#
_cell.length_a   1.000
_cell.length_b   1.000
_cell.length_c   1.000
_cell.angle_alpha   90.00
_cell.angle_beta   90.00
_cell.angle_gamma   90.00
#
_symmetry.space_group_name_H-M   'P 1'
#
loop_
_entity.id
_entity.type
_entity.pdbx_description
1 polymer ?
#
loop_
_entity_poly.entity_id
_entity_poly.type
_entity_poly.pdbx_seq_one_letter_code
_entity_poly.pdbx_strand_id
1 'polypeptide(L)'
;MDPLSAISEELAEIDGQIADIFRALSNGFQKLEKIKDSNRQSRQLEELTDKMRDCKRLIKEFDREVKNMERINDPNTSRMLNEKKQSLVVHETINVGTETTQALKAQTEQMSRIVNELDSIHFSIKKASKLVKEIGRQVNF
;
A
#
# COMPACT_ATOMS: atom_id res chain seq x y z
N MET A 1 -10.10 -31.29 -3.42
CA MET A 1 -10.21 -30.76 -2.05
C MET A 1 -8.85 -30.17 -1.72
N ASP A 2 -8.82 -28.92 -1.29
CA ASP A 2 -7.59 -28.28 -0.82
C ASP A 2 -7.10 -29.03 0.44
N PRO A 3 -5.80 -29.36 0.58
CA PRO A 3 -5.28 -29.97 1.81
C PRO A 3 -5.64 -29.18 3.07
N LEU A 4 -5.76 -27.85 2.97
CA LEU A 4 -6.11 -26.99 4.09
C LEU A 4 -7.60 -27.11 4.46
N SER A 5 -8.49 -27.24 3.46
CA SER A 5 -9.93 -27.44 3.70
C SER A 5 -10.26 -28.79 4.33
N ALA A 6 -9.37 -29.78 4.18
CA ALA A 6 -9.49 -31.07 4.86
C ALA A 6 -9.14 -30.99 6.37
N ILE A 7 -8.44 -29.95 6.80
CA ILE A 7 -8.05 -29.71 8.20
C ILE A 7 -9.01 -28.72 8.85
N SER A 8 -9.27 -27.61 8.19
CA SER A 8 -10.20 -26.58 8.65
C SER A 8 -10.70 -25.76 7.48
N GLU A 9 -12.03 -25.72 7.35
CA GLU A 9 -12.71 -24.89 6.36
C GLU A 9 -12.47 -23.39 6.63
N GLU A 10 -12.41 -22.99 7.89
CA GLU A 10 -12.11 -21.62 8.31
C GLU A 10 -10.68 -21.19 7.94
N LEU A 11 -9.68 -22.06 8.16
CA LEU A 11 -8.30 -21.75 7.73
C LEU A 11 -8.18 -21.65 6.21
N ALA A 12 -8.88 -22.52 5.48
CA ALA A 12 -8.89 -22.48 4.02
C ALA A 12 -9.55 -21.21 3.48
N GLU A 13 -10.61 -20.74 4.13
CA GLU A 13 -11.26 -19.47 3.78
C GLU A 13 -10.34 -18.28 4.05
N ILE A 14 -9.73 -18.20 5.25
CA ILE A 14 -8.80 -17.11 5.60
C ILE A 14 -7.62 -17.09 4.64
N ASP A 15 -7.04 -18.25 4.31
CA ASP A 15 -5.94 -18.38 3.35
C ASP A 15 -6.33 -17.87 1.95
N GLY A 16 -7.49 -18.27 1.45
CA GLY A 16 -8.01 -17.81 0.17
C GLY A 16 -8.20 -16.29 0.13
N GLN A 17 -8.76 -15.71 1.20
CA GLN A 17 -8.93 -14.26 1.33
C GLN A 17 -7.58 -13.53 1.34
N ILE A 18 -6.58 -14.05 2.07
CA ILE A 18 -5.23 -13.49 2.10
C ILE A 18 -4.60 -13.51 0.71
N ALA A 19 -4.68 -14.64 0.01
CA ALA A 19 -4.12 -14.80 -1.34
C ALA A 19 -4.77 -13.84 -2.34
N ASP A 20 -6.09 -13.67 -2.29
CA ASP A 20 -6.79 -12.71 -3.15
C ASP A 20 -6.39 -11.26 -2.85
N ILE A 21 -6.22 -10.90 -1.58
CA ILE A 21 -5.73 -9.57 -1.21
C ILE A 21 -4.29 -9.35 -1.69
N PHE A 22 -3.39 -10.33 -1.54
CA PHE A 22 -2.03 -10.22 -2.06
C PHE A 22 -2.01 -10.02 -3.58
N ARG A 23 -2.83 -10.78 -4.31
CA ARG A 23 -2.99 -10.58 -5.76
C ARG A 23 -3.52 -9.19 -6.09
N ALA A 24 -4.49 -8.68 -5.33
CA ALA A 24 -5.02 -7.34 -5.52
C ALA A 24 -3.98 -6.25 -5.22
N LEU A 25 -3.18 -6.43 -4.17
CA LEU A 25 -2.10 -5.51 -3.78
C LEU A 25 -1.01 -5.44 -4.84
N SER A 26 -0.48 -6.59 -5.29
CA SER A 26 0.58 -6.61 -6.31
C SER A 26 0.11 -5.99 -7.63
N ASN A 27 -1.09 -6.36 -8.11
CA ASN A 27 -1.67 -5.72 -9.29
C ASN A 27 -1.92 -4.22 -9.09
N GLY A 28 -2.27 -3.82 -7.87
CA GLY A 28 -2.52 -2.43 -7.50
C GLY A 28 -1.25 -1.59 -7.53
N PHE A 29 -0.16 -2.05 -6.93
CA PHE A 29 1.12 -1.35 -6.96
C PHE A 29 1.71 -1.26 -8.37
N GLN A 30 1.61 -2.32 -9.17
CA GLN A 30 2.00 -2.28 -10.59
C GLN A 30 1.21 -1.25 -11.41
N LYS A 31 -0.06 -1.03 -11.07
CA LYS A 31 -0.89 0.00 -11.71
C LYS A 31 -0.55 1.39 -11.19
N LEU A 32 -0.24 1.53 -9.90
CA LEU A 32 0.08 2.80 -9.24
C LEU A 32 1.24 3.53 -9.92
N GLU A 33 2.27 2.80 -10.35
CA GLU A 33 3.43 3.36 -11.08
C GLU A 33 3.04 3.98 -12.43
N LYS A 34 1.94 3.53 -13.04
CA LYS A 34 1.48 3.98 -14.36
C LYS A 34 0.53 5.18 -14.27
N ILE A 35 0.05 5.52 -13.08
CA ILE A 35 -0.87 6.64 -12.87
C ILE A 35 -0.08 7.95 -12.87
N LYS A 36 -0.35 8.81 -13.85
CA LYS A 36 0.29 10.14 -13.95
C LYS A 36 -0.40 11.21 -13.10
N ASP A 37 -1.71 11.09 -12.91
CA ASP A 37 -2.48 12.06 -12.15
C ASP A 37 -2.27 11.85 -10.64
N SER A 38 -1.72 12.85 -9.97
CA SER A 38 -1.33 12.76 -8.55
C SER A 38 -2.52 12.50 -7.62
N ASN A 39 -3.68 13.08 -7.89
CA ASN A 39 -4.87 12.91 -7.06
C ASN A 39 -5.41 11.48 -7.17
N ARG A 40 -5.44 10.92 -8.39
CA ARG A 40 -5.81 9.51 -8.62
C ARG A 40 -4.79 8.55 -8.03
N GLN A 41 -3.50 8.87 -8.13
CA GLN A 41 -2.44 8.06 -7.54
C GLN A 41 -2.58 8.01 -6.01
N SER A 42 -2.85 9.16 -5.36
CA SER A 42 -3.07 9.25 -3.92
C SER A 42 -4.26 8.40 -3.46
N ARG A 43 -5.41 8.50 -4.15
CA ARG A 43 -6.59 7.66 -3.86
C ARG A 43 -6.31 6.17 -4.01
N GLN A 44 -5.59 5.79 -5.07
CA GLN A 44 -5.22 4.39 -5.28
C GLN A 44 -4.31 3.88 -4.14
N LEU A 45 -3.39 4.71 -3.66
CA LEU A 45 -2.51 4.35 -2.54
C LEU A 45 -3.27 4.21 -1.22
N GLU A 46 -4.29 5.05 -0.99
CA GLU A 46 -5.20 4.91 0.16
C GLU A 46 -5.94 3.56 0.13
N GLU A 47 -6.53 3.19 -1.02
CA GLU A 47 -7.18 1.89 -1.20
C GLU A 47 -6.24 0.70 -1.03
N LEU A 48 -4.98 0.82 -1.42
CA LEU A 48 -3.97 -0.23 -1.22
C LEU A 48 -3.57 -0.33 0.24
N THR A 49 -3.47 0.82 0.93
CA THR A 49 -3.16 0.87 2.36
C THR A 49 -4.26 0.19 3.19
N ASP A 50 -5.53 0.39 2.85
CA ASP A 50 -6.63 -0.27 3.54
C ASP A 50 -6.62 -1.79 3.31
N LYS A 51 -6.40 -2.25 2.06
CA LYS A 51 -6.23 -3.67 1.77
C LYS A 51 -5.06 -4.30 2.55
N MET A 52 -3.95 -3.58 2.74
CA MET A 52 -2.85 -4.05 3.58
C MET A 52 -3.25 -4.21 5.04
N ARG A 53 -4.10 -3.31 5.58
CA ARG A 53 -4.61 -3.42 6.95
C ARG A 53 -5.50 -4.65 7.10
N ASP A 54 -6.36 -4.90 6.11
CA ASP A 54 -7.21 -6.09 6.08
C ASP A 54 -6.39 -7.38 5.98
N CYS A 55 -5.38 -7.41 5.09
CA CYS A 55 -4.45 -8.53 4.99
C CYS A 55 -3.75 -8.79 6.33
N LYS A 56 -3.25 -7.74 7.00
CA LYS A 56 -2.61 -7.85 8.32
C LYS A 56 -3.58 -8.39 9.39
N ARG A 57 -4.86 -8.04 9.31
CA ARG A 57 -5.90 -8.56 10.22
C ARG A 57 -6.10 -10.06 9.97
N LEU A 58 -6.26 -10.46 8.71
CA LEU A 58 -6.45 -11.87 8.33
C LEU A 58 -5.23 -12.74 8.65
N ILE A 59 -4.01 -12.25 8.45
CA ILE A 59 -2.80 -12.99 8.84
C ILE A 59 -2.78 -13.27 10.36
N LYS A 60 -3.21 -12.31 11.18
CA LYS A 60 -3.33 -12.53 12.63
C LYS A 60 -4.44 -13.52 12.99
N GLU A 61 -5.52 -13.51 12.23
CA GLU A 61 -6.65 -14.44 12.37
C GLU A 61 -6.20 -15.86 12.01
N PHE A 62 -5.49 -16.02 10.89
CA PHE A 62 -4.85 -17.27 10.49
C PHE A 62 -3.90 -17.80 11.58
N ASP A 63 -3.01 -16.94 12.09
CA ASP A 63 -2.09 -17.29 13.18
C ASP A 63 -2.81 -17.71 14.47
N ARG A 64 -3.95 -17.08 14.77
CA ARG A 64 -4.76 -17.42 15.93
C ARG A 64 -5.42 -18.78 15.76
N GLU A 65 -5.98 -19.06 14.59
CA GLU A 65 -6.65 -20.34 14.36
C GLU A 65 -5.68 -21.51 14.26
N VAL A 66 -4.51 -21.31 13.66
CA VAL A 66 -3.44 -22.32 13.72
C VAL A 66 -3.10 -22.67 15.17
N LYS A 67 -2.94 -21.67 16.06
CA LYS A 67 -2.67 -21.89 17.50
C LYS A 67 -3.80 -22.58 18.25
N ASN A 68 -5.06 -22.29 17.92
CA ASN A 68 -6.19 -22.96 18.54
C ASN A 68 -6.20 -24.47 18.21
N MET A 69 -5.71 -24.84 17.03
CA MET A 69 -5.66 -26.23 16.57
C MET A 69 -4.37 -26.98 16.97
N GLU A 70 -3.32 -26.30 17.43
CA GLU A 70 -2.04 -26.92 17.85
C GLU A 70 -2.20 -28.03 18.90
N ARG A 71 -3.28 -28.00 19.70
CA ARG A 71 -3.56 -29.03 20.72
C ARG A 71 -4.19 -30.31 20.16
N ILE A 72 -4.75 -30.26 18.96
CA ILE A 72 -5.57 -31.32 18.36
C ILE A 72 -4.86 -31.93 17.14
N ASN A 73 -3.90 -31.20 16.55
CA ASN A 73 -3.23 -31.58 15.32
C ASN A 73 -2.13 -32.63 15.52
N ASP A 74 -2.07 -33.60 14.60
CA ASP A 74 -0.94 -34.50 14.50
C ASP A 74 0.32 -33.76 13.98
N PRO A 75 1.53 -34.34 14.14
CA PRO A 75 2.78 -33.69 13.73
C PRO A 75 2.86 -33.33 12.24
N ASN A 76 2.18 -34.06 11.35
CA ASN A 76 2.19 -33.73 9.91
C ASN A 76 1.30 -32.53 9.61
N THR A 77 0.10 -32.48 10.21
CA THR A 77 -0.78 -31.30 10.13
C THR A 77 -0.10 -30.04 10.66
N SER A 78 0.58 -30.17 11.81
CA SER A 78 1.33 -29.05 12.40
C SER A 78 2.46 -28.54 11.50
N ARG A 79 3.19 -29.44 10.82
CA ARG A 79 4.24 -29.05 9.87
C ARG A 79 3.66 -28.29 8.67
N MET A 80 2.59 -28.82 8.08
CA MET A 80 1.97 -28.22 6.89
C MET A 80 1.40 -26.82 7.18
N LEU A 81 0.73 -26.64 8.33
CA LEU A 81 0.24 -25.32 8.75
C LEU A 81 1.38 -24.31 8.96
N ASN A 82 2.51 -24.76 9.51
CA ASN A 82 3.67 -23.91 9.72
C ASN A 82 4.34 -23.50 8.39
N GLU A 83 4.45 -24.42 7.42
CA GLU A 83 4.95 -24.11 6.08
C GLU A 83 4.05 -23.10 5.36
N LYS A 84 2.72 -23.30 5.43
CA LYS A 84 1.74 -22.39 4.84
C LYS A 84 1.83 -20.99 5.45
N LYS A 85 1.88 -20.91 6.78
CA LYS A 85 2.13 -19.67 7.52
C LYS A 85 3.42 -19.00 7.05
N GLN A 86 4.51 -19.74 6.94
CA GLN A 86 5.81 -19.18 6.55
C GLN A 86 5.75 -18.61 5.13
N SER A 87 5.05 -19.27 4.21
CA SER A 87 4.85 -18.77 2.85
C SER A 87 4.09 -17.42 2.83
N LEU A 88 2.93 -17.35 3.48
CA LEU A 88 2.08 -16.14 3.53
C LEU A 88 2.79 -14.97 4.25
N VAL A 89 3.34 -15.24 5.44
CA VAL A 89 3.89 -14.22 6.33
C VAL A 89 5.23 -13.70 5.82
N VAL A 90 6.05 -14.55 5.21
CA VAL A 90 7.41 -14.14 4.83
C VAL A 90 7.42 -13.67 3.39
N HIS A 91 7.04 -14.52 2.43
CA HIS A 91 7.31 -14.22 1.03
C HIS A 91 6.42 -13.09 0.49
N GLU A 92 5.11 -13.22 0.67
CA GLU A 92 4.14 -12.26 0.09
C GLU A 92 4.14 -10.92 0.83
N THR A 93 4.28 -10.95 2.17
CA THR A 93 4.37 -9.73 2.97
C THR A 93 5.63 -8.93 2.66
N ILE A 94 6.79 -9.58 2.44
CA ILE A 94 8.04 -8.87 2.07
C ILE A 94 7.90 -8.22 0.69
N ASN A 95 7.31 -8.91 -0.28
CA ASN A 95 7.15 -8.39 -1.63
C ASN A 95 6.25 -7.14 -1.63
N VAL A 96 5.06 -7.24 -1.03
CA VAL A 96 4.15 -6.09 -0.88
C VAL A 96 4.79 -4.97 -0.05
N GLY A 97 5.53 -5.30 1.01
CA GLY A 97 6.24 -4.30 1.83
C GLY A 97 7.29 -3.52 1.02
N THR A 98 7.96 -4.20 0.10
CA THR A 98 8.93 -3.57 -0.83
C THR A 98 8.23 -2.63 -1.80
N GLU A 99 7.16 -3.09 -2.45
CA GLU A 99 6.35 -2.28 -3.37
C GLU A 99 5.77 -1.04 -2.66
N THR A 100 5.27 -1.22 -1.44
CA THR A 100 4.73 -0.14 -0.60
C THR A 100 5.80 0.92 -0.30
N THR A 101 7.01 0.48 0.11
CA THR A 101 8.10 1.39 0.44
C THR A 101 8.54 2.20 -0.78
N GLN A 102 8.60 1.56 -1.95
CA GLN A 102 8.91 2.23 -3.20
C GLN A 102 7.84 3.26 -3.58
N ALA A 103 6.56 2.91 -3.47
CA ALA A 103 5.45 3.82 -3.75
C ALA A 103 5.46 5.06 -2.85
N LEU A 104 5.66 4.88 -1.54
CA LEU A 104 5.72 5.99 -0.58
C LEU A 104 6.92 6.91 -0.83
N LYS A 105 8.07 6.33 -1.20
CA LYS A 105 9.26 7.11 -1.56
C LYS A 105 9.00 7.96 -2.82
N ALA A 106 8.42 7.37 -3.86
CA ALA A 106 8.08 8.08 -5.09
C ALA A 106 7.11 9.25 -4.84
N GLN A 107 6.11 9.05 -3.98
CA GLN A 107 5.17 10.10 -3.60
C GLN A 107 5.86 11.23 -2.81
N THR A 108 6.78 10.90 -1.91
CA THR A 108 7.55 11.90 -1.14
C THR A 108 8.43 12.75 -2.05
N GLU A 109 9.10 12.13 -3.03
CA GLU A 109 9.90 12.84 -4.03
C GLU A 109 9.03 13.76 -4.90
N GLN A 110 7.85 13.30 -5.31
CA GLN A 110 6.90 14.13 -6.05
C GLN A 110 6.47 15.36 -5.23
N MET A 111 6.16 15.18 -3.94
CA MET A 111 5.78 16.28 -3.05
C MET A 111 6.89 17.34 -2.95
N SER A 112 8.15 16.91 -2.85
CA SER A 112 9.29 17.85 -2.85
C SER A 112 9.39 18.66 -4.15
N ARG A 113 9.14 18.04 -5.32
CA ARG A 113 9.12 18.76 -6.60
C ARG A 113 8.00 19.80 -6.66
N ILE A 114 6.79 19.45 -6.20
CA ILE A 114 5.65 20.37 -6.15
C ILE A 114 5.96 21.57 -5.25
N VAL A 115 6.57 21.36 -4.08
CA VAL A 115 6.96 22.46 -3.18
C VAL A 115 7.93 23.42 -3.88
N ASN A 116 8.93 22.90 -4.59
CA ASN A 116 9.88 23.74 -5.33
C ASN A 116 9.20 24.55 -6.45
N GLU A 117 8.24 23.95 -7.16
CA GLU A 117 7.46 24.65 -8.19
C GLU A 117 6.61 25.78 -7.59
N LEU A 118 5.97 25.53 -6.44
CA LEU A 118 5.20 26.54 -5.71
C LEU A 118 6.08 27.71 -5.25
N ASP A 119 7.30 27.45 -4.78
CA ASP A 119 8.26 28.50 -4.41
C ASP A 119 8.66 29.37 -5.60
N SER A 120 8.89 28.75 -6.77
CA SER A 120 9.20 29.46 -8.01
C SER A 120 8.02 30.34 -8.48
N ILE A 121 6.80 29.82 -8.42
CA ILE A 121 5.58 30.57 -8.72
C ILE A 121 5.43 31.74 -7.74
N HIS A 122 5.62 31.49 -6.44
CA HIS A 122 5.53 32.53 -5.42
C HIS A 122 6.54 33.66 -5.67
N PHE A 123 7.77 33.33 -6.06
CA PHE A 123 8.78 34.31 -6.45
C PHE A 123 8.36 35.12 -7.69
N SER A 124 7.85 34.43 -8.71
CA SER A 124 7.37 35.07 -9.94
C SER A 124 6.21 36.03 -9.68
N ILE A 125 5.25 35.65 -8.83
CA ILE A 125 4.13 36.50 -8.39
C ILE A 125 4.65 37.73 -7.65
N LYS A 126 5.62 37.58 -6.74
CA LYS A 126 6.25 38.71 -6.05
C LYS A 126 6.88 39.70 -7.04
N LYS A 127 7.57 39.22 -8.08
CA LYS A 127 8.17 40.07 -9.12
C LYS A 127 7.09 40.79 -9.94
N ALA A 128 6.07 40.07 -10.40
CA ALA A 128 4.94 40.64 -11.14
C ALA A 128 4.21 41.71 -10.33
N SER A 129 3.95 41.46 -9.05
CA SER A 129 3.32 42.44 -8.15
C SER A 129 4.13 43.73 -8.01
N LYS A 130 5.48 43.64 -7.95
CA LYS A 130 6.34 44.82 -7.95
C LYS A 130 6.22 45.62 -9.25
N LEU A 131 6.25 44.94 -10.40
CA LEU A 131 6.09 45.59 -11.71
C LEU A 131 4.74 46.29 -11.84
N VAL A 132 3.65 45.64 -11.41
CA VAL A 132 2.31 46.25 -11.40
C VAL A 132 2.28 47.51 -10.53
N LYS A 133 2.91 47.50 -9.35
CA LYS A 133 3.01 48.69 -8.49
C LYS A 133 3.82 49.81 -9.14
N GLU A 134 4.88 49.49 -9.87
CA GLU A 134 5.70 50.47 -10.57
C GLU A 134 4.93 51.10 -11.74
N ILE A 135 4.27 50.29 -12.57
CA ILE A 135 3.39 50.78 -13.64
C ILE A 135 2.30 51.67 -13.05
N GLY A 136 1.62 51.23 -11.98
CA GLY A 136 0.58 52.02 -11.31
C GLY A 136 1.04 53.41 -10.84
N ARG A 137 2.32 53.55 -10.46
CA ARG A 137 2.90 54.88 -10.14
C ARG A 137 3.17 55.72 -11.38
N GLN A 138 3.47 55.11 -12.52
CA GLN A 138 3.77 55.81 -13.77
C GLN A 138 2.52 56.31 -14.50
N VAL A 139 1.39 55.60 -14.39
CA VAL A 139 0.12 55.98 -15.05
C VAL A 139 -0.77 56.91 -14.22
N ASN A 140 -0.60 56.96 -12.90
CA ASN A 140 -1.30 57.93 -12.06
C ASN A 140 -0.55 59.28 -12.11
N PHE A 141 -1.02 60.22 -12.93
CA PHE A 141 -0.71 61.65 -12.86
C PHE A 141 -1.47 62.32 -11.71
#